data_AF-A0AAW0M8T7-F1
#
_entry.id   AF-A0AAW0M8T7-F1
#
_cell.length_a   1.000
_cell.length_b   1.000
_cell.length_c   1.000
_cell.angle_alpha   90.00
_cell.angle_beta   90.00
_cell.angle_gamma   90.00
#
_symmetry.space_group_name_H-M   'P 1'
#
loop_
_entity.id
_entity.type
_entity.pdbx_description
1 polymer ?
#
loop_
_entity_poly.entity_id
_entity_poly.type
_entity_poly.pdbx_seq_one_letter_code
_entity_poly.pdbx_strand_id
1 'polypeptide(L)'
;MLLRLRLRPISMSMSSSLTLFHLTFQSFSLQRQTQINLKPFLQFSPSRPLSISSSFSTSVAQVPLRFSNSLDVDDHHLSCSMPNTKPLRVAVLVSGGVDSSVALRLLHAAGHSCTAFYLKIWFQEDFENFWSECPWEEDLKYAKAVCNQVDVPLEVVHLTDEYWKNVVSYIIEEYRCGRTPNPDVLCNTRIKFGAFMDAISSMNFDYVASGHYAKIVHSSTDQMDNPSVLELSKDMVKDQTYFLSHLSQAQLKRLMFPLGYISKEEVRKLATRFDLPNKDRKDSQGICFLGKIKFSEFVGRHIGEREGVILEAETGDFLGKHRGFWFYTIGQRQGLRLPGGPWYVVEKDIKNNVVFVSRNYFSFDKRRRIFRVGSIKWLSGLPPNQLCQLQCKVRHGPGFYNCSLEMELGQDGGEDIAVVHLSEDDQGLAAGQFAAFYQGRTCLGSGIILESWDDQGFPVCAKALEIARMEDKSKLGKPIKIKVKPETPLVESNETNGPELCRGLQNSHVVAAKQRKRASKEESISKFPANWLQKILEKWRQIF
;
A
#
# COMPACT_ATOMS: atom_id res chain seq x y z
N MET A 1 39.09 -31.48 -8.83
CA MET A 1 40.47 -30.98 -8.97
C MET A 1 40.43 -29.49 -8.71
N LEU A 2 40.91 -29.07 -7.53
CA LEU A 2 40.89 -27.69 -7.05
C LEU A 2 41.85 -26.81 -7.87
N LEU A 3 41.45 -25.59 -8.20
CA LEU A 3 42.40 -24.50 -8.35
C LEU A 3 41.88 -23.24 -7.64
N ARG A 4 42.55 -22.94 -6.52
CA ARG A 4 42.49 -21.66 -5.81
C ARG A 4 43.38 -20.66 -6.53
N LEU A 5 42.90 -19.44 -6.77
CA LEU A 5 43.78 -18.28 -6.97
C LEU A 5 43.40 -17.20 -5.96
N ARG A 6 44.38 -16.89 -5.11
CA ARG A 6 44.38 -15.81 -4.11
C ARG A 6 44.70 -14.50 -4.83
N LEU A 7 43.99 -13.43 -4.51
CA LEU A 7 44.43 -12.06 -4.74
C LEU A 7 44.65 -11.38 -3.38
N ARG A 8 45.83 -10.78 -3.20
CA ARG A 8 46.19 -9.90 -2.06
C ARG A 8 45.95 -8.44 -2.46
N PRO A 9 45.65 -7.56 -1.50
CA PRO A 9 45.26 -6.17 -1.76
C PRO A 9 46.48 -5.26 -1.94
N ILE A 10 46.33 -4.23 -2.79
CA ILE A 10 47.25 -3.09 -2.86
C ILE A 10 46.53 -1.89 -2.26
N SER A 11 47.11 -1.34 -1.19
CA SER A 11 46.79 -0.03 -0.62
C SER A 11 47.49 1.06 -1.44
N MET A 12 46.79 2.13 -1.83
CA MET A 12 47.42 3.44 -2.03
C MET A 12 46.46 4.58 -1.66
N SER A 13 47.10 5.59 -1.10
CA SER A 13 46.64 6.72 -0.30
C SER A 13 45.96 7.83 -1.09
N MET A 14 45.20 8.66 -0.34
CA MET A 14 44.68 9.94 -0.78
C MET A 14 45.79 10.94 -1.16
N SER A 15 45.59 11.67 -2.24
CA SER A 15 45.98 13.07 -2.33
C SER A 15 45.08 13.82 -3.32
N SER A 16 44.69 15.00 -2.86
CA SER A 16 43.90 16.04 -3.50
C SER A 16 44.66 16.77 -4.60
N SER A 17 44.00 17.05 -5.74
CA SER A 17 44.13 18.34 -6.42
C SER A 17 43.07 18.52 -7.52
N LEU A 18 42.40 19.67 -7.51
CA LEU A 18 41.57 20.15 -8.61
C LEU A 18 42.44 20.48 -9.81
N THR A 19 42.07 20.03 -11.01
CA THR A 19 42.41 20.74 -12.25
C THR A 19 41.35 20.49 -13.32
N LEU A 20 40.77 21.59 -13.79
CA LEU A 20 39.85 21.69 -14.91
C LEU A 20 40.59 21.32 -16.20
N PHE A 21 40.08 20.37 -16.98
CA PHE A 21 40.47 20.20 -18.38
C PHE A 21 39.23 20.00 -19.26
N HIS A 22 39.01 20.99 -20.13
CA HIS A 22 38.16 20.90 -21.31
C HIS A 22 38.79 19.91 -22.30
N LEU A 23 38.05 18.86 -22.70
CA LEU A 23 38.39 18.04 -23.85
C LEU A 23 37.15 17.79 -24.70
N THR A 24 37.20 18.37 -25.89
CA THR A 24 36.39 18.09 -27.07
C THR A 24 36.62 16.65 -27.54
N PHE A 25 35.55 15.91 -27.85
CA PHE A 25 35.67 14.63 -28.55
C PHE A 25 34.99 14.69 -29.91
N GLN A 26 35.83 14.59 -30.94
CA GLN A 26 35.48 14.33 -32.32
C GLN A 26 35.01 12.88 -32.48
N SER A 27 34.05 12.75 -33.40
CA SER A 27 33.44 11.55 -33.91
C SER A 27 34.44 10.67 -34.68
N PHE A 28 34.46 9.37 -34.37
CA PHE A 28 35.07 8.35 -35.21
C PHE A 28 34.00 7.34 -35.66
N SER A 29 33.80 7.27 -36.97
CA SER A 29 33.04 6.22 -37.63
C SER A 29 33.89 4.96 -37.78
N LEU A 30 33.30 3.79 -37.54
CA LEU A 30 33.80 2.54 -38.09
C LEU A 30 32.65 1.75 -38.70
N GLN A 31 32.74 1.58 -40.02
CA GLN A 31 31.96 0.65 -40.81
C GLN A 31 32.32 -0.80 -40.44
N ARG A 32 31.30 -1.67 -40.38
CA ARG A 32 31.40 -3.00 -40.98
C ARG A 32 30.04 -3.50 -41.42
N GLN A 33 30.02 -3.89 -42.69
CA GLN A 33 28.93 -4.53 -43.42
C GLN A 33 28.64 -5.93 -42.89
N THR A 34 27.38 -6.34 -42.95
CA THR A 34 26.99 -7.66 -43.51
C THR A 34 25.54 -7.57 -43.98
N GLN A 35 25.35 -7.95 -45.24
CA GLN A 35 24.09 -7.97 -46.00
C GLN A 35 23.24 -9.19 -45.58
N ILE A 36 21.92 -9.13 -45.77
CA ILE A 36 21.17 -9.83 -46.84
C ILE A 36 19.64 -9.72 -46.63
N ASN A 37 18.99 -9.19 -47.68
CA ASN A 37 17.63 -9.38 -48.24
C ASN A 37 16.38 -9.55 -47.36
N LEU A 38 15.37 -8.70 -47.64
CA LEU A 38 13.99 -9.10 -47.98
C LEU A 38 13.39 -8.08 -48.98
N LYS A 39 12.66 -8.58 -49.99
CA LYS A 39 12.17 -7.90 -51.20
C LYS A 39 11.10 -6.82 -50.93
N PRO A 40 10.97 -5.78 -51.80
CA PRO A 40 9.82 -4.88 -51.83
C PRO A 40 8.78 -5.33 -52.87
N PHE A 41 7.49 -5.21 -52.56
CA PHE A 41 6.42 -5.30 -53.56
C PHE A 41 5.30 -4.31 -53.26
N LEU A 42 4.86 -3.67 -54.36
CA LEU A 42 3.63 -2.91 -54.61
C LEU A 42 3.62 -1.41 -54.31
N GLN A 43 4.04 -0.68 -55.35
CA GLN A 43 3.60 0.67 -55.72
C GLN A 43 2.10 0.66 -56.11
N PHE A 44 1.36 1.70 -55.72
CA PHE A 44 0.19 2.17 -56.45
C PHE A 44 0.22 3.69 -56.58
N SER A 45 -0.09 4.14 -57.81
CA SER A 45 0.08 5.48 -58.37
C SER A 45 -0.94 6.53 -57.87
N PRO A 46 -0.63 7.83 -57.99
CA PRO A 46 -1.55 8.91 -57.62
C PRO A 46 -2.43 9.33 -58.81
N SER A 47 -3.75 9.43 -58.59
CA SER A 47 -4.68 10.04 -59.55
C SER A 47 -5.15 11.42 -59.08
N ARG A 48 -5.09 12.36 -60.02
CA ARG A 48 -5.39 13.81 -59.94
C ARG A 48 -6.86 14.15 -59.63
N PRO A 49 -7.15 15.42 -59.26
CA PRO A 49 -8.42 15.84 -58.67
C PRO A 49 -9.49 16.17 -59.71
N LEU A 50 -10.76 15.98 -59.34
CA LEU A 50 -11.92 16.47 -60.08
C LEU A 50 -12.59 17.59 -59.28
N SER A 51 -12.60 18.78 -59.88
CA SER A 51 -13.34 19.95 -59.47
C SER A 51 -14.82 19.80 -59.82
N ILE A 52 -15.71 19.91 -58.84
CA ILE A 52 -17.12 20.25 -59.07
C ILE A 52 -17.49 21.37 -58.11
N SER A 53 -17.76 22.52 -58.70
CA SER A 53 -18.41 23.68 -58.07
C SER A 53 -19.89 23.39 -57.86
N SER A 54 -20.38 23.53 -56.63
CA SER A 54 -21.79 23.81 -56.38
C SER A 54 -21.93 24.65 -55.12
N SER A 55 -22.18 25.93 -55.33
CA SER A 55 -22.65 26.88 -54.34
C SER A 55 -24.05 26.48 -53.86
N PHE A 56 -24.18 26.14 -52.59
CA PHE A 56 -25.47 26.18 -51.88
C PHE A 56 -25.27 26.87 -50.54
N SER A 57 -25.74 28.11 -50.49
CA SER A 57 -26.08 28.82 -49.25
C SER A 57 -27.26 28.09 -48.60
N THR A 58 -27.09 27.62 -47.36
CA THR A 58 -28.21 27.39 -46.45
C THR A 58 -27.72 27.62 -45.02
N SER A 59 -28.43 28.51 -44.33
CA SER A 59 -28.28 28.86 -42.93
C SER A 59 -28.29 27.62 -42.03
N VAL A 60 -27.20 27.38 -41.31
CA VAL A 60 -27.18 26.39 -40.22
C VAL A 60 -27.88 27.02 -39.02
N ALA A 61 -29.16 26.72 -38.87
CA ALA A 61 -29.84 26.90 -37.59
C ALA A 61 -29.16 25.97 -36.57
N GLN A 62 -28.56 26.55 -35.54
CA GLN A 62 -28.08 25.81 -34.38
C GLN A 62 -29.28 25.19 -33.66
N VAL A 63 -29.53 23.91 -33.93
CA VAL A 63 -30.38 23.07 -33.09
C VAL A 63 -29.47 22.42 -32.05
N PRO A 64 -29.68 22.66 -30.74
CA PRO A 64 -28.91 21.95 -29.73
C PRO A 64 -29.33 20.48 -29.77
N LEU A 65 -28.41 19.61 -30.19
CA LEU A 65 -28.50 18.17 -30.03
C LEU A 65 -28.50 17.85 -28.52
N ARG A 66 -29.68 17.85 -27.90
CA ARG A 66 -29.90 17.19 -26.62
C ARG A 66 -29.88 15.69 -26.88
N PHE A 67 -28.76 15.04 -26.54
CA PHE A 67 -28.70 13.59 -26.42
C PHE A 67 -29.70 13.14 -25.35
N SER A 68 -30.84 12.62 -25.79
CA SER A 68 -31.88 12.06 -24.94
C SER A 68 -31.44 10.70 -24.40
N ASN A 69 -30.59 10.71 -23.38
CA ASN A 69 -30.37 9.59 -22.45
C ASN A 69 -29.69 10.05 -21.13
N SER A 70 -29.71 11.34 -20.82
CA SER A 70 -29.22 11.85 -19.53
C SER A 70 -30.20 11.49 -18.42
N LEU A 71 -30.00 10.35 -17.77
CA LEU A 71 -30.39 10.22 -16.37
C LEU A 71 -29.83 11.45 -15.66
N ASP A 72 -30.66 12.31 -15.07
CA ASP A 72 -30.23 13.54 -14.36
C ASP A 72 -29.24 13.18 -13.25
N VAL A 73 -27.94 13.19 -13.56
CA VAL A 73 -26.89 12.98 -12.59
C VAL A 73 -26.67 14.32 -11.91
N ASP A 74 -26.87 14.36 -10.59
CA ASP A 74 -26.67 15.58 -9.82
C ASP A 74 -25.24 16.12 -9.98
N ASP A 75 -25.09 17.43 -10.16
CA ASP A 75 -23.80 18.11 -10.38
C ASP A 75 -22.72 17.72 -9.35
N HIS A 76 -23.13 17.46 -8.11
CA HIS A 76 -22.21 17.07 -7.04
C HIS A 76 -21.52 15.71 -7.31
N HIS A 77 -22.19 14.75 -7.96
CA HIS A 77 -21.61 13.47 -8.35
C HIS A 77 -20.61 13.62 -9.52
N LEU A 78 -20.76 14.66 -10.33
CA LEU A 78 -19.86 14.96 -11.43
C LEU A 78 -18.66 15.81 -11.00
N SER A 79 -18.61 16.33 -9.78
CA SER A 79 -17.55 17.25 -9.32
C SER A 79 -16.11 16.73 -9.54
N CYS A 80 -15.87 15.42 -9.38
CA CYS A 80 -14.56 14.79 -9.64
C CYS A 80 -14.36 14.33 -11.09
N SER A 81 -15.34 14.60 -11.96
CA SER A 81 -15.34 14.27 -13.39
C SER A 81 -15.20 15.52 -14.28
N MET A 82 -14.87 16.68 -13.72
CA MET A 82 -14.59 17.94 -14.47
C MET A 82 -15.64 18.34 -15.54
N PRO A 83 -16.95 18.37 -15.23
CA PRO A 83 -18.03 18.50 -16.22
C PRO A 83 -18.11 19.87 -16.92
N ASN A 84 -17.54 20.93 -16.33
CA ASN A 84 -17.55 22.29 -16.89
C ASN A 84 -16.27 22.63 -17.68
N THR A 85 -15.48 21.63 -18.03
CA THR A 85 -14.30 21.78 -18.88
C THR A 85 -14.64 21.41 -20.33
N LYS A 86 -13.74 21.73 -21.28
CA LYS A 86 -13.88 21.24 -22.65
C LYS A 86 -13.90 19.70 -22.65
N PRO A 87 -14.68 19.02 -23.52
CA PRO A 87 -14.68 17.57 -23.61
C PRO A 87 -13.26 16.99 -23.72
N LEU A 88 -12.92 16.09 -22.79
CA LEU A 88 -11.63 15.42 -22.72
C LEU A 88 -11.71 14.02 -23.31
N ARG A 89 -10.58 13.48 -23.76
CA ARG A 89 -10.40 12.06 -24.09
C ARG A 89 -9.86 11.34 -22.87
N VAL A 90 -10.63 10.40 -22.34
CA VAL A 90 -10.32 9.72 -21.07
C VAL A 90 -10.20 8.22 -21.30
N ALA A 91 -9.03 7.66 -20.97
CA ALA A 91 -8.83 6.23 -20.89
C ALA A 91 -9.32 5.73 -19.53
N VAL A 92 -10.35 4.88 -19.48
CA VAL A 92 -11.00 4.46 -18.24
C VAL A 92 -10.65 3.00 -17.92
N LEU A 93 -9.94 2.78 -16.82
CA LEU A 93 -9.66 1.44 -16.32
C LEU A 93 -10.91 0.81 -15.72
N VAL A 94 -11.39 -0.27 -16.34
CA VAL A 94 -12.56 -1.05 -15.90
C VAL A 94 -12.14 -2.45 -15.45
N SER A 95 -12.66 -2.89 -14.31
CA SER A 95 -12.35 -4.21 -13.72
C SER A 95 -13.51 -5.21 -13.78
N GLY A 96 -14.67 -4.79 -14.30
CA GLY A 96 -15.92 -5.54 -14.17
C GLY A 96 -16.60 -5.36 -12.81
N GLY A 97 -15.98 -4.62 -11.88
CA GLY A 97 -16.57 -4.23 -10.60
C GLY A 97 -17.41 -2.95 -10.71
N VAL A 98 -18.38 -2.80 -9.80
CA VAL A 98 -19.36 -1.71 -9.79
C VAL A 98 -18.71 -0.32 -9.75
N ASP A 99 -17.63 -0.18 -8.99
CA ASP A 99 -16.98 1.12 -8.78
C ASP A 99 -16.43 1.69 -10.09
N SER A 100 -15.71 0.85 -10.87
CA SER A 100 -15.21 1.25 -12.18
C SER A 100 -16.32 1.51 -13.20
N SER A 101 -17.44 0.80 -13.09
CA SER A 101 -18.60 0.97 -13.98
C SER A 101 -19.35 2.28 -13.71
N VAL A 102 -19.52 2.65 -12.44
CA VAL A 102 -20.10 3.93 -12.05
C VAL A 102 -19.15 5.07 -12.45
N ALA A 103 -17.84 4.92 -12.22
CA ALA A 103 -16.85 5.91 -12.66
C ALA A 103 -16.90 6.15 -14.18
N LEU A 104 -16.98 5.10 -15.00
CA LEU A 104 -17.16 5.21 -16.45
C LEU A 104 -18.46 5.96 -16.79
N ARG A 105 -19.57 5.63 -16.14
CA ARG A 105 -20.86 6.27 -16.42
C ARG A 105 -20.87 7.75 -16.04
N LEU A 106 -20.21 8.14 -14.95
CA LEU A 106 -20.07 9.53 -14.53
C LEU A 106 -19.22 10.34 -15.53
N LEU A 107 -18.12 9.80 -16.01
CA LEU A 107 -17.28 10.45 -17.04
C LEU A 107 -18.03 10.64 -18.36
N HIS A 108 -18.77 9.61 -18.79
CA HIS A 108 -19.62 9.69 -19.96
C HIS A 108 -20.73 10.76 -19.77
N ALA A 109 -21.37 10.80 -18.59
CA ALA A 109 -22.38 11.81 -18.26
C ALA A 109 -21.80 13.24 -18.18
N ALA A 110 -20.54 13.39 -17.80
CA ALA A 110 -19.80 14.66 -17.84
C ALA A 110 -19.45 15.14 -19.26
N GLY A 111 -19.80 14.36 -20.30
CA GLY A 111 -19.59 14.73 -21.71
C GLY A 111 -18.19 14.43 -22.24
N HIS A 112 -17.42 13.56 -21.58
CA HIS A 112 -16.08 13.17 -22.03
C HIS A 112 -16.12 12.02 -23.04
N SER A 113 -15.16 12.04 -23.98
CA SER A 113 -14.93 10.94 -24.92
C SER A 113 -14.16 9.81 -24.20
N CYS A 114 -14.87 8.76 -23.80
CA CYS A 114 -14.28 7.68 -23.03
C CYS A 114 -13.85 6.50 -23.92
N THR A 115 -12.74 5.86 -23.57
CA THR A 115 -12.38 4.51 -24.04
C THR A 115 -12.08 3.66 -22.83
N ALA A 116 -12.78 2.55 -22.67
CA ALA A 116 -12.59 1.65 -21.54
C ALA A 116 -11.44 0.67 -21.82
N PHE A 117 -10.67 0.36 -20.79
CA PHE A 117 -9.56 -0.60 -20.85
C PHE A 117 -9.68 -1.61 -19.73
N TYR A 118 -9.65 -2.90 -20.08
CA TYR A 118 -9.54 -4.01 -19.14
C TYR A 118 -8.11 -4.53 -19.13
N LEU A 119 -7.48 -4.58 -17.94
CA LEU A 119 -6.11 -5.08 -17.80
C LEU A 119 -6.12 -6.57 -17.49
N LYS A 120 -5.64 -7.40 -18.43
CA LYS A 120 -5.46 -8.83 -18.22
C LYS A 120 -4.07 -9.07 -17.61
N ILE A 121 -4.04 -9.33 -16.30
CA ILE A 121 -2.82 -9.57 -15.50
C ILE A 121 -2.76 -10.99 -14.89
N TRP A 122 -3.65 -11.88 -15.33
CA TRP A 122 -3.80 -13.22 -14.78
C TRP A 122 -2.82 -14.20 -15.43
N PHE A 123 -2.31 -15.14 -14.64
CA PHE A 123 -1.45 -16.24 -15.09
C PHE A 123 -2.34 -17.42 -15.49
N GLN A 124 -2.41 -17.73 -16.79
CA GLN A 124 -3.19 -18.89 -17.27
C GLN A 124 -2.48 -20.19 -16.90
N GLU A 125 -1.17 -20.29 -17.15
CA GLU A 125 -0.42 -21.54 -17.09
C GLU A 125 -0.19 -22.08 -15.66
N ASP A 126 -0.05 -21.21 -14.65
CA ASP A 126 0.25 -21.64 -13.27
C ASP A 126 -0.95 -22.23 -12.51
N PHE A 127 -2.17 -22.06 -13.03
CA PHE A 127 -3.39 -22.39 -12.29
C PHE A 127 -4.45 -23.18 -13.08
N GLU A 128 -4.17 -23.62 -14.30
CA GLU A 128 -5.07 -24.47 -15.11
C GLU A 128 -5.62 -25.69 -14.34
N ASN A 129 -4.85 -26.21 -13.37
CA ASN A 129 -5.27 -27.35 -12.54
C ASN A 129 -6.17 -27.01 -11.33
N PHE A 130 -6.44 -25.73 -11.05
CA PHE A 130 -7.24 -25.27 -9.90
C PHE A 130 -8.54 -24.57 -10.28
N TRP A 131 -8.65 -24.07 -11.51
CA TRP A 131 -9.82 -23.35 -11.96
C TRP A 131 -10.70 -24.25 -12.81
N SER A 132 -11.93 -24.50 -12.33
CA SER A 132 -13.00 -25.01 -13.20
C SER A 132 -13.46 -23.95 -14.21
N GLU A 133 -13.25 -22.67 -13.91
CA GLU A 133 -13.55 -21.50 -14.75
C GLU A 133 -12.52 -20.38 -14.50
N CYS A 134 -12.04 -19.73 -15.56
CA CYS A 134 -11.09 -18.62 -15.45
C CYS A 134 -11.74 -17.37 -14.82
N PRO A 135 -11.28 -16.87 -13.65
CA PRO A 135 -11.94 -15.75 -12.95
C PRO A 135 -12.09 -14.46 -13.77
N TRP A 136 -11.14 -14.22 -14.67
CA TRP A 136 -11.08 -13.01 -15.49
C TRP A 136 -12.17 -12.96 -16.58
N GLU A 137 -12.71 -14.10 -17.01
CA GLU A 137 -13.74 -14.15 -18.04
C GLU A 137 -15.05 -13.55 -17.55
N GLU A 138 -15.41 -13.83 -16.29
CA GLU A 138 -16.58 -13.25 -15.65
C GLU A 138 -16.43 -11.73 -15.49
N ASP A 139 -15.25 -11.27 -15.03
CA ASP A 139 -14.92 -9.85 -14.93
C ASP A 139 -15.05 -9.14 -16.29
N LEU A 140 -14.44 -9.73 -17.32
CA LEU A 140 -14.46 -9.18 -18.67
C LEU A 140 -15.88 -9.19 -19.27
N LYS A 141 -16.68 -10.20 -18.98
CA LYS A 141 -18.10 -10.26 -19.40
C LYS A 141 -18.89 -9.08 -18.81
N TYR A 142 -18.71 -8.79 -17.52
CA TYR A 142 -19.35 -7.63 -16.89
C TYR A 142 -18.82 -6.31 -17.46
N ALA A 143 -17.51 -6.18 -17.66
CA ALA A 143 -16.92 -5.00 -18.27
C ALA A 143 -17.50 -4.75 -19.68
N LYS A 144 -17.59 -5.79 -20.52
CA LYS A 144 -18.21 -5.73 -21.86
C LYS A 144 -19.68 -5.30 -21.77
N ALA A 145 -20.46 -5.92 -20.89
CA ALA A 145 -21.89 -5.60 -20.74
C ALA A 145 -22.11 -4.13 -20.35
N VAL A 146 -21.31 -3.62 -19.39
CA VAL A 146 -21.36 -2.21 -18.98
C VAL A 146 -20.97 -1.30 -20.15
N CYS A 147 -19.86 -1.58 -20.84
CA CYS A 147 -19.39 -0.75 -21.95
C CYS A 147 -20.42 -0.69 -23.10
N ASN A 148 -21.06 -1.82 -23.43
CA ASN A 148 -22.13 -1.88 -24.42
C ASN A 148 -23.35 -1.05 -24.02
N GLN A 149 -23.74 -1.07 -22.73
CA GLN A 149 -24.85 -0.26 -22.23
C GLN A 149 -24.54 1.24 -22.23
N VAL A 150 -23.28 1.63 -22.00
CA VAL A 150 -22.84 3.02 -21.97
C VAL A 150 -22.48 3.54 -23.37
N ASP A 151 -22.38 2.66 -24.37
CA ASP A 151 -21.89 2.95 -25.72
C ASP A 151 -20.45 3.47 -25.74
N VAL A 152 -19.56 2.74 -25.06
CA VAL A 152 -18.13 3.05 -24.96
C VAL A 152 -17.30 1.88 -25.50
N PRO A 153 -16.28 2.12 -26.35
CA PRO A 153 -15.38 1.05 -26.79
C PRO A 153 -14.59 0.46 -25.63
N LEU A 154 -14.39 -0.86 -25.65
CA LEU A 154 -13.62 -1.60 -24.67
C LEU A 154 -12.43 -2.31 -25.32
N GLU A 155 -11.23 -1.98 -24.84
CA GLU A 155 -9.97 -2.61 -25.22
C GLU A 155 -9.44 -3.51 -24.11
N VAL A 156 -8.76 -4.59 -24.47
CA VAL A 156 -8.09 -5.50 -23.53
C VAL A 156 -6.58 -5.34 -23.66
N VAL A 157 -5.93 -4.96 -22.57
CA VAL A 157 -4.46 -4.81 -22.52
C VAL A 157 -3.88 -5.96 -21.72
N HIS A 158 -3.01 -6.74 -22.36
CA HIS A 158 -2.29 -7.84 -21.74
C HIS A 158 -1.06 -7.29 -21.02
N LEU A 159 -1.01 -7.45 -19.70
CA LEU A 159 0.08 -6.98 -18.84
C LEU A 159 0.59 -8.06 -17.89
N THR A 160 0.39 -9.34 -18.23
CA THR A 160 0.76 -10.48 -17.37
C THR A 160 2.27 -10.50 -17.11
N ASP A 161 3.10 -10.27 -18.12
CA ASP A 161 4.56 -10.29 -18.00
C ASP A 161 5.08 -9.11 -17.18
N GLU A 162 4.53 -7.91 -17.40
CA GLU A 162 4.83 -6.73 -16.63
C GLU A 162 4.39 -6.90 -15.17
N TYR A 163 3.23 -7.53 -14.94
CA TYR A 163 2.75 -7.83 -13.60
C TYR A 163 3.70 -8.80 -12.87
N TRP A 164 4.13 -9.86 -13.56
CA TRP A 164 5.09 -10.80 -13.00
C TRP A 164 6.40 -10.11 -12.65
N LYS A 165 6.99 -9.43 -13.63
CA LYS A 165 8.29 -8.78 -13.53
C LYS A 165 8.28 -7.68 -12.47
N ASN A 166 7.26 -6.83 -12.44
CA ASN A 166 7.29 -5.61 -11.65
C ASN A 166 6.59 -5.75 -10.29
N VAL A 167 5.74 -6.75 -10.08
CA VAL A 167 4.98 -6.92 -8.83
C VAL A 167 5.25 -8.27 -8.17
N VAL A 168 4.95 -9.37 -8.86
CA VAL A 168 5.03 -10.72 -8.27
C VAL A 168 6.46 -11.09 -7.87
N SER A 169 7.43 -10.91 -8.77
CA SER A 169 8.83 -11.27 -8.52
C SER A 169 9.40 -10.53 -7.30
N TYR A 170 9.12 -9.22 -7.22
CA TYR A 170 9.50 -8.37 -6.09
C TYR A 170 8.85 -8.87 -4.79
N ILE A 171 7.55 -9.16 -4.81
CA ILE A 171 6.85 -9.65 -3.63
C ILE A 171 7.47 -10.96 -3.12
N ILE A 172 7.72 -11.91 -4.02
CA ILE A 172 8.33 -13.19 -3.67
C ILE A 172 9.69 -12.97 -3.01
N GLU A 173 10.51 -12.06 -3.54
CA GLU A 173 11.83 -11.76 -2.98
C GLU A 173 11.74 -11.08 -1.61
N GLU A 174 10.84 -10.12 -1.44
CA GLU A 174 10.59 -9.49 -0.14
C GLU A 174 10.17 -10.53 0.93
N TYR A 175 9.33 -11.49 0.56
CA TYR A 175 8.97 -12.60 1.45
C TYR A 175 10.16 -13.51 1.77
N ARG A 176 11.06 -13.78 0.82
CA ARG A 176 12.31 -14.52 1.09
C ARG A 176 13.20 -13.76 2.06
N CYS A 177 13.21 -12.44 1.99
CA CYS A 177 13.89 -11.59 2.95
C CYS A 177 13.09 -11.37 4.25
N GLY A 178 12.00 -12.10 4.48
CA GLY A 178 11.22 -12.01 5.72
C GLY A 178 10.41 -10.73 5.87
N ARG A 179 10.30 -9.89 4.85
CA ARG A 179 9.47 -8.67 4.86
C ARG A 179 8.02 -9.00 4.45
N THR A 180 7.12 -8.03 4.59
CA THR A 180 5.71 -8.15 4.18
C THR A 180 5.38 -6.99 3.23
N PRO A 181 5.56 -7.17 1.92
CA PRO A 181 5.31 -6.13 0.92
C PRO A 181 3.81 -5.86 0.75
N ASN A 182 3.46 -4.72 0.15
CA ASN A 182 2.08 -4.38 -0.21
C ASN A 182 1.84 -4.48 -1.74
N PRO A 183 1.22 -5.56 -2.26
CA PRO A 183 1.01 -5.75 -3.70
C PRO A 183 0.18 -4.66 -4.36
N ASP A 184 -0.78 -4.08 -3.65
CA ASP A 184 -1.75 -3.16 -4.24
C ASP A 184 -1.13 -1.78 -4.50
N VAL A 185 -0.26 -1.30 -3.59
CA VAL A 185 0.56 -0.09 -3.83
C VAL A 185 1.43 -0.27 -5.07
N LEU A 186 2.05 -1.44 -5.22
CA LEU A 186 2.90 -1.76 -6.37
C LEU A 186 2.11 -1.90 -7.67
N CYS A 187 0.92 -2.53 -7.62
CA CYS A 187 0.03 -2.66 -8.77
C CYS A 187 -0.40 -1.28 -9.29
N ASN A 188 -0.78 -0.36 -8.40
CA ASN A 188 -1.15 1.00 -8.81
C ASN A 188 0.04 1.73 -9.44
N THR A 189 1.20 1.70 -8.79
CA THR A 189 2.38 2.47 -9.22
C THR A 189 3.09 1.91 -10.45
N ARG A 190 3.16 0.58 -10.59
CA ARG A 190 3.94 -0.09 -11.64
C ARG A 190 3.10 -0.62 -12.79
N ILE A 191 1.81 -0.90 -12.56
CA ILE A 191 0.94 -1.54 -13.56
C ILE A 191 -0.15 -0.58 -14.02
N LYS A 192 -1.12 -0.24 -13.17
CA LYS A 192 -2.27 0.60 -13.57
C LYS A 192 -1.86 1.98 -14.06
N PHE A 193 -0.90 2.61 -13.38
CA PHE A 193 -0.41 3.94 -13.71
C PHE A 193 1.08 3.91 -14.13
N GLY A 194 1.62 2.72 -14.40
CA GLY A 194 2.95 2.52 -14.97
C GLY A 194 2.82 1.87 -16.34
N ALA A 195 3.01 0.56 -16.41
CA ALA A 195 2.99 -0.22 -17.65
C ALA A 195 1.77 0.03 -18.55
N PHE A 196 0.57 0.23 -17.98
CA PHE A 196 -0.60 0.60 -18.77
C PHE A 196 -0.45 1.97 -19.44
N MET A 197 0.01 2.98 -18.69
CA MET A 197 0.23 4.32 -19.23
C MET A 197 1.32 4.35 -20.31
N ASP A 198 2.32 3.49 -20.19
CA ASP A 198 3.34 3.28 -21.21
C ASP A 198 2.73 2.63 -22.46
N ALA A 199 1.88 1.61 -22.29
CA ALA A 199 1.21 0.91 -23.38
C ALA A 199 0.27 1.82 -24.20
N ILE A 200 -0.37 2.80 -23.56
CA ILE A 200 -1.25 3.77 -24.24
C ILE A 200 -0.55 5.09 -24.57
N SER A 201 0.78 5.18 -24.40
CA SER A 201 1.52 6.45 -24.55
C SER A 201 1.43 7.06 -25.95
N SER A 202 1.28 6.22 -26.99
CA SER A 202 1.06 6.64 -28.38
C SER A 202 -0.39 7.03 -28.68
N MET A 203 -1.32 6.73 -27.77
CA MET A 203 -2.71 7.11 -27.87
C MET A 203 -2.90 8.49 -27.26
N ASN A 204 -3.64 9.33 -27.96
CA ASN A 204 -3.87 10.70 -27.54
C ASN A 204 -4.98 10.77 -26.47
N PHE A 205 -4.69 10.39 -25.22
CA PHE A 205 -5.59 10.57 -24.07
C PHE A 205 -5.10 11.70 -23.18
N ASP A 206 -6.03 12.52 -22.72
CA ASP A 206 -5.74 13.65 -21.82
C ASP A 206 -5.57 13.16 -20.38
N TYR A 207 -6.42 12.21 -19.95
CA TYR A 207 -6.38 11.61 -18.61
C TYR A 207 -6.63 10.10 -18.63
N VAL A 208 -6.12 9.43 -17.59
CA VAL A 208 -6.46 8.05 -17.23
C VAL A 208 -7.36 8.08 -16.00
N ALA A 209 -8.54 7.48 -16.09
CA ALA A 209 -9.47 7.39 -14.99
C ALA A 209 -9.61 5.97 -14.43
N SER A 210 -9.99 5.87 -13.16
CA SER A 210 -10.32 4.59 -12.53
C SER A 210 -11.32 4.79 -11.39
N GLY A 211 -11.96 3.71 -10.96
CA GLY A 211 -12.91 3.71 -9.85
C GLY A 211 -12.26 3.75 -8.46
N HIS A 212 -11.12 4.44 -8.28
CA HIS A 212 -10.53 4.60 -6.95
C HIS A 212 -11.28 5.64 -6.12
N TYR A 213 -11.43 5.36 -4.83
CA TYR A 213 -11.94 6.30 -3.82
C TYR A 213 -10.81 7.20 -3.33
N ALA A 214 -10.49 8.20 -4.13
CA ALA A 214 -9.58 9.28 -3.80
C ALA A 214 -9.95 10.50 -4.66
N LYS A 215 -9.53 11.69 -4.26
CA LYS A 215 -9.76 12.91 -5.03
C LYS A 215 -8.44 13.42 -5.56
N ILE A 216 -8.40 13.84 -6.82
CA ILE A 216 -7.27 14.58 -7.37
C ILE A 216 -7.71 16.01 -7.61
N VAL A 217 -6.89 16.95 -7.15
CA VAL A 217 -7.05 18.36 -7.43
C VAL A 217 -5.93 18.76 -8.38
N HIS A 218 -6.29 19.03 -9.62
CA HIS A 218 -5.38 19.66 -10.59
C HIS A 218 -5.35 21.16 -10.35
N SER A 219 -4.17 21.76 -10.54
CA SER A 219 -4.03 23.21 -10.56
C SER A 219 -4.80 23.79 -11.76
N SER A 220 -5.25 25.04 -11.65
CA SER A 220 -5.98 25.70 -12.73
C SER A 220 -5.18 25.74 -14.04
N THR A 221 -5.86 25.83 -15.18
CA THR A 221 -5.26 25.87 -16.52
C THR A 221 -4.22 26.98 -16.70
N ASP A 222 -4.31 28.06 -15.93
CA ASP A 222 -3.37 29.19 -15.97
C ASP A 222 -2.09 28.92 -15.15
N GLN A 223 -2.01 27.77 -14.45
CA GLN A 223 -0.89 27.35 -13.60
C GLN A 223 -0.51 25.89 -13.88
N MET A 224 -0.38 25.52 -15.16
CA MET A 224 -0.16 24.12 -15.60
C MET A 224 1.15 23.49 -15.05
N ASP A 225 2.10 24.32 -14.61
CA ASP A 225 3.33 23.87 -13.96
C ASP A 225 3.11 23.40 -12.52
N ASN A 226 2.05 23.83 -11.85
CA ASN A 226 1.83 23.48 -10.45
C ASN A 226 1.53 21.97 -10.25
N PRO A 227 1.93 21.43 -9.09
CA PRO A 227 1.74 20.02 -8.77
C PRO A 227 0.25 19.67 -8.61
N SER A 228 -0.16 18.50 -9.12
CA SER A 228 -1.47 17.93 -8.76
C SER A 228 -1.42 17.40 -7.33
N VAL A 229 -2.55 17.48 -6.63
CA VAL A 229 -2.68 17.13 -5.22
C VAL A 229 -3.59 15.92 -5.08
N LEU A 230 -3.14 14.91 -4.33
CA LEU A 230 -3.96 13.76 -3.96
C LEU A 230 -4.62 14.02 -2.61
N GLU A 231 -5.95 13.97 -2.56
CA GLU A 231 -6.76 14.19 -1.36
C GLU A 231 -7.56 12.94 -0.97
N LEU A 232 -7.83 12.82 0.33
CA LEU A 232 -8.70 11.81 0.91
C LEU A 232 -10.08 11.81 0.26
N SER A 233 -10.66 10.62 0.10
CA SER A 233 -12.07 10.49 -0.30
C SER A 233 -13.03 11.10 0.74
N LYS A 234 -14.26 11.40 0.32
CA LYS A 234 -15.38 11.65 1.23
C LYS A 234 -15.65 10.44 2.14
N ASP A 235 -15.49 9.23 1.62
CA ASP A 235 -15.67 7.98 2.36
C ASP A 235 -14.36 7.53 3.00
N MET A 236 -14.18 7.82 4.29
CA MET A 236 -12.96 7.50 5.02
C MET A 236 -12.72 5.99 5.20
N VAL A 237 -13.76 5.17 5.11
CA VAL A 237 -13.64 3.70 5.23
C VAL A 237 -13.12 3.11 3.93
N LYS A 238 -13.58 3.66 2.80
CA LYS A 238 -13.22 3.20 1.46
C LYS A 238 -12.08 3.99 0.83
N ASP A 239 -11.62 5.06 1.48
CA ASP A 239 -10.48 5.87 1.08
C ASP A 239 -9.27 5.02 0.65
N GLN A 240 -8.77 5.29 -0.56
CA GLN A 240 -7.73 4.54 -1.23
C GLN A 240 -6.44 5.35 -1.45
N THR A 241 -6.33 6.56 -0.88
CA THR A 241 -5.09 7.35 -1.00
C THR A 241 -3.86 6.60 -0.48
N TYR A 242 -4.02 5.73 0.52
CA TYR A 242 -2.93 4.87 1.00
C TYR A 242 -2.32 4.00 -0.10
N PHE A 243 -3.15 3.45 -0.99
CA PHE A 243 -2.65 2.62 -2.11
C PHE A 243 -2.10 3.45 -3.28
N LEU A 244 -2.31 4.77 -3.25
CA LEU A 244 -1.93 5.72 -4.29
C LEU A 244 -0.79 6.65 -3.82
N SER A 245 -0.38 6.56 -2.56
CA SER A 245 0.57 7.48 -1.92
C SER A 245 1.99 7.39 -2.47
N HIS A 246 2.29 6.38 -3.28
CA HIS A 246 3.60 6.11 -3.84
C HIS A 246 3.67 6.39 -5.36
N LEU A 247 2.65 7.06 -5.92
CA LEU A 247 2.68 7.54 -7.30
C LEU A 247 3.73 8.64 -7.48
N SER A 248 4.19 8.85 -8.71
CA SER A 248 4.98 10.04 -9.06
C SER A 248 4.07 11.19 -9.43
N GLN A 249 4.59 12.41 -9.38
CA GLN A 249 3.84 13.57 -9.85
C GLN A 249 3.49 13.47 -11.35
N ALA A 250 4.38 12.91 -12.16
CA ALA A 250 4.14 12.67 -13.57
C ALA A 250 2.96 11.70 -13.81
N GLN A 251 2.82 10.69 -12.95
CA GLN A 251 1.65 9.81 -12.95
C GLN A 251 0.42 10.60 -12.51
N LEU A 252 0.46 11.20 -11.32
CA LEU A 252 -0.67 11.88 -10.68
C LEU A 252 -1.29 13.00 -11.56
N LYS A 253 -0.48 13.79 -12.26
CA LYS A 253 -0.95 14.85 -13.18
C LYS A 253 -1.85 14.34 -14.31
N ARG A 254 -1.78 13.04 -14.65
CA ARG A 254 -2.55 12.41 -15.74
C ARG A 254 -3.73 11.59 -15.24
N LEU A 255 -4.05 11.60 -13.94
CA LEU A 255 -5.09 10.74 -13.37
C LEU A 255 -6.37 11.48 -13.03
N MET A 256 -7.50 10.76 -13.09
CA MET A 256 -8.82 11.25 -12.66
C MET A 256 -9.56 10.17 -11.86
N PHE A 257 -10.16 10.54 -10.72
CA PHE A 257 -10.88 9.60 -9.85
C PHE A 257 -12.32 10.09 -9.59
N PRO A 258 -13.29 9.67 -10.43
CA PRO A 258 -14.68 10.15 -10.36
C PRO A 258 -15.39 9.88 -9.02
N LEU A 259 -14.94 8.88 -8.25
CA LEU A 259 -15.57 8.47 -7.00
C LEU A 259 -15.06 9.24 -5.77
N GLY A 260 -14.13 10.18 -5.94
CA GLY A 260 -13.46 10.87 -4.82
C GLY A 260 -14.42 11.55 -3.83
N TYR A 261 -15.55 12.07 -4.32
CA TYR A 261 -16.55 12.78 -3.51
C TYR A 261 -17.85 11.99 -3.26
N ILE A 262 -17.84 10.68 -3.54
CA ILE A 262 -19.04 9.83 -3.48
C ILE A 262 -18.80 8.69 -2.50
N SER A 263 -19.73 8.48 -1.56
CA SER A 263 -19.67 7.35 -0.64
C SER A 263 -19.96 6.04 -1.34
N LYS A 264 -19.51 4.92 -0.75
CA LYS A 264 -19.80 3.60 -1.32
C LYS A 264 -21.29 3.30 -1.44
N GLU A 265 -22.08 3.77 -0.49
CA GLU A 265 -23.53 3.64 -0.52
C GLU A 265 -24.15 4.43 -1.69
N GLU A 266 -23.71 5.68 -1.90
CA GLU A 266 -24.12 6.50 -3.04
C GLU A 266 -23.71 5.85 -4.37
N VAL A 267 -22.50 5.28 -4.47
CA VAL A 267 -22.06 4.51 -5.65
C VAL A 267 -23.00 3.33 -5.95
N ARG A 268 -23.45 2.59 -4.93
CA ARG A 268 -24.41 1.49 -5.11
C ARG A 268 -25.77 1.99 -5.58
N LYS A 269 -26.26 3.10 -5.03
CA LYS A 269 -27.51 3.74 -5.49
C LYS A 269 -27.41 4.19 -6.94
N LEU A 270 -26.29 4.81 -7.33
CA LEU A 270 -26.02 5.20 -8.72
C LEU A 270 -25.98 3.98 -9.64
N ALA A 271 -25.32 2.89 -9.23
CA ALA A 271 -25.29 1.66 -10.02
C ALA A 271 -26.69 1.09 -10.30
N THR A 272 -27.58 1.11 -9.30
CA THR A 272 -28.98 0.72 -9.46
C THR A 272 -29.76 1.70 -10.33
N ARG A 273 -29.56 3.01 -10.14
CA ARG A 273 -30.23 4.07 -10.92
C ARG A 273 -29.83 4.04 -12.40
N PHE A 274 -28.57 3.77 -12.68
CA PHE A 274 -28.04 3.57 -14.02
C PHE A 274 -28.43 2.21 -14.62
N ASP A 275 -29.06 1.34 -13.83
CA ASP A 275 -29.39 -0.04 -14.16
C ASP A 275 -28.17 -0.81 -14.71
N LEU A 276 -27.03 -0.70 -14.03
CA LEU A 276 -25.80 -1.34 -14.49
C LEU A 276 -25.92 -2.87 -14.41
N PRO A 277 -25.38 -3.65 -15.38
CA PRO A 277 -25.51 -5.09 -15.41
C PRO A 277 -24.82 -5.80 -14.23
N ASN A 278 -23.85 -5.11 -13.60
CA ASN A 278 -23.10 -5.60 -12.45
C ASN A 278 -23.53 -4.97 -11.12
N LYS A 279 -24.63 -4.21 -11.05
CA LYS A 279 -25.05 -3.46 -9.84
C LYS A 279 -25.12 -4.28 -8.55
N ASP A 280 -25.50 -5.56 -8.66
CA ASP A 280 -25.65 -6.49 -7.52
C ASP A 280 -24.35 -7.24 -7.16
N ARG A 281 -23.28 -7.05 -7.94
CA ARG A 281 -22.02 -7.76 -7.77
C ARG A 281 -21.33 -7.32 -6.49
N LYS A 282 -20.87 -8.26 -5.66
CA LYS A 282 -20.13 -7.95 -4.43
C LYS A 282 -18.78 -7.31 -4.74
N ASP A 283 -18.26 -6.53 -3.79
CA ASP A 283 -16.90 -5.98 -3.88
C ASP A 283 -15.89 -7.13 -3.92
N SER A 284 -14.88 -7.01 -4.79
CA SER A 284 -13.74 -7.91 -4.79
C SER A 284 -13.02 -7.81 -3.45
N GLN A 285 -12.79 -8.95 -2.81
CA GLN A 285 -12.04 -9.08 -1.56
C GLN A 285 -10.76 -9.84 -1.86
N GLY A 286 -9.63 -9.39 -1.31
CA GLY A 286 -8.32 -10.00 -1.53
C GLY A 286 -7.48 -9.28 -2.61
N ILE A 287 -6.33 -9.88 -2.93
CA ILE A 287 -5.34 -9.28 -3.83
C ILE A 287 -5.80 -9.48 -5.27
N CYS A 288 -5.84 -8.39 -6.04
CA CYS A 288 -6.51 -8.27 -7.34
C CYS A 288 -6.27 -9.42 -8.34
N PHE A 289 -5.06 -9.98 -8.41
CA PHE A 289 -4.69 -11.01 -9.40
C PHE A 289 -4.87 -12.46 -8.91
N LEU A 290 -5.14 -12.68 -7.62
CA LEU A 290 -5.29 -14.02 -7.06
C LEU A 290 -6.73 -14.52 -7.14
N GLY A 291 -7.69 -13.62 -7.34
CA GLY A 291 -9.11 -13.95 -7.32
C GLY A 291 -9.49 -14.63 -6.00
N LYS A 292 -9.93 -15.90 -6.09
CA LYS A 292 -10.35 -16.72 -4.94
C LYS A 292 -9.20 -17.46 -4.24
N ILE A 293 -7.97 -17.42 -4.77
CA ILE A 293 -6.82 -18.15 -4.20
C ILE A 293 -6.34 -17.47 -2.91
N LYS A 294 -6.07 -18.29 -1.89
CA LYS A 294 -5.49 -17.79 -0.64
C LYS A 294 -4.05 -17.38 -0.87
N PHE A 295 -3.68 -16.21 -0.38
CA PHE A 295 -2.31 -15.69 -0.50
C PHE A 295 -1.23 -16.66 0.01
N SER A 296 -1.48 -17.37 1.11
CA SER A 296 -0.54 -18.36 1.64
C SER A 296 -0.27 -19.52 0.68
N GLU A 297 -1.26 -19.91 -0.12
CA GLU A 297 -1.12 -20.98 -1.12
C GLU A 297 -0.28 -20.50 -2.30
N PHE A 298 -0.52 -19.26 -2.75
CA PHE A 298 0.31 -18.59 -3.75
C PHE A 298 1.78 -18.56 -3.34
N VAL A 299 2.08 -18.08 -2.13
CA VAL A 299 3.46 -18.03 -1.61
C VAL A 299 4.07 -19.43 -1.52
N GLY A 300 3.31 -20.42 -1.03
CA GLY A 300 3.77 -21.80 -0.91
C GLY A 300 4.16 -22.43 -2.25
N ARG A 301 3.47 -22.10 -3.35
CA ARG A 301 3.83 -22.59 -4.69
C ARG A 301 5.15 -22.01 -5.20
N HIS A 302 5.44 -20.75 -4.91
CA HIS A 302 6.58 -20.03 -5.48
C HIS A 302 7.85 -20.12 -4.64
N ILE A 303 7.72 -20.14 -3.32
CA ILE A 303 8.84 -20.16 -2.37
C ILE A 303 9.01 -21.57 -1.76
N GLY A 304 7.95 -22.37 -1.76
CA GLY A 304 7.92 -23.65 -1.05
C GLY A 304 7.65 -23.48 0.44
N GLU A 305 7.91 -24.56 1.17
CA GLU A 305 7.85 -24.60 2.63
C GLU A 305 9.23 -24.89 3.19
N ARG A 306 9.59 -24.19 4.28
CA ARG A 306 10.82 -24.41 5.01
C ARG A 306 10.49 -24.50 6.49
N GLU A 307 10.37 -25.74 6.96
CA GLU A 307 10.00 -26.01 8.34
C GLU A 307 10.99 -25.35 9.32
N GLY A 308 10.47 -24.61 10.28
CA GLY A 308 11.25 -23.95 11.34
C GLY A 308 10.52 -24.03 12.67
N VAL A 309 11.06 -23.36 13.68
CA VAL A 309 10.55 -23.45 15.07
C VAL A 309 9.91 -22.15 15.52
N ILE A 310 8.91 -22.28 16.38
CA ILE A 310 8.26 -21.16 17.06
C ILE A 310 8.70 -21.15 18.51
N LEU A 311 9.25 -20.02 18.95
CA LEU A 311 9.73 -19.81 20.32
C LEU A 311 8.97 -18.68 21.00
N GLU A 312 8.70 -18.79 22.30
CA GLU A 312 8.26 -17.64 23.10
C GLU A 312 9.43 -16.68 23.32
N ALA A 313 9.25 -15.42 22.98
CA ALA A 313 10.31 -14.41 23.02
C ALA A 313 10.87 -14.19 24.43
N GLU A 314 10.02 -14.22 25.45
CA GLU A 314 10.39 -13.94 26.83
C GLU A 314 11.08 -15.11 27.55
N THR A 315 10.69 -16.35 27.24
CA THR A 315 11.09 -17.56 28.00
C THR A 315 12.04 -18.46 27.22
N GLY A 316 12.09 -18.33 25.89
CA GLY A 316 12.76 -19.26 24.98
C GLY A 316 12.08 -20.62 24.91
N ASP A 317 10.83 -20.73 25.36
CA ASP A 317 10.08 -21.97 25.34
C ASP A 317 9.75 -22.37 23.91
N PHE A 318 10.04 -23.64 23.58
CA PHE A 318 9.69 -24.22 22.29
C PHE A 318 8.19 -24.53 22.24
N LEU A 319 7.46 -23.80 21.39
CA LEU A 319 6.00 -23.87 21.32
C LEU A 319 5.48 -24.74 20.17
N GLY A 320 6.31 -25.00 19.16
CA GLY A 320 5.93 -25.80 18.01
C GLY A 320 6.73 -25.47 16.76
N LYS A 321 6.28 -26.01 15.63
CA LYS A 321 6.91 -25.79 14.33
C LYS A 321 6.03 -24.96 13.41
N HIS A 322 6.66 -24.31 12.44
CA HIS A 322 6.00 -23.55 11.39
C HIS A 322 6.40 -24.02 10.00
N ARG A 323 5.60 -23.72 8.99
CA ARG A 323 5.83 -24.12 7.59
C ARG A 323 6.81 -23.21 6.82
N GLY A 324 7.17 -22.07 7.39
CA GLY A 324 8.10 -21.10 6.83
C GLY A 324 7.83 -19.71 7.40
N PHE A 325 8.86 -18.93 7.70
CA PHE A 325 8.68 -17.60 8.30
C PHE A 325 7.91 -16.63 7.38
N TRP A 326 7.95 -16.85 6.06
CA TRP A 326 7.23 -16.04 5.07
C TRP A 326 5.70 -16.16 5.13
N PHE A 327 5.17 -17.12 5.88
CA PHE A 327 3.72 -17.20 6.17
C PHE A 327 3.30 -16.35 7.38
N TYR A 328 4.23 -15.60 7.97
CA TYR A 328 4.02 -14.83 9.19
C TYR A 328 4.40 -13.36 9.00
N THR A 329 3.52 -12.48 9.44
CA THR A 329 3.77 -11.03 9.52
C THR A 329 3.88 -10.61 10.98
N ILE A 330 4.75 -9.65 11.27
CA ILE A 330 4.86 -9.06 12.61
C ILE A 330 3.49 -8.52 13.05
N GLY A 331 3.06 -8.87 14.26
CA GLY A 331 1.74 -8.56 14.81
C GLY A 331 0.62 -9.52 14.43
N GLN A 332 0.90 -10.54 13.62
CA GLN A 332 -0.09 -11.56 13.28
C GLN A 332 -0.51 -12.37 14.51
N ARG A 333 -1.81 -12.41 14.76
CA ARG A 333 -2.44 -13.23 15.82
C ARG A 333 -3.00 -14.56 15.31
N GLN A 334 -3.66 -14.51 14.15
CA GLN A 334 -4.36 -15.68 13.59
C GLN A 334 -3.40 -16.60 12.84
N GLY A 335 -3.75 -17.89 12.75
CA GLY A 335 -2.96 -18.87 11.99
C GLY A 335 -1.74 -19.46 12.70
N LEU A 336 -1.42 -19.01 13.92
CA LEU A 336 -0.32 -19.58 14.74
C LEU A 336 -0.62 -20.98 15.27
N ARG A 337 -1.89 -21.31 15.51
CA ARG A 337 -2.36 -22.63 16.01
C ARG A 337 -1.69 -23.08 17.31
N LEU A 338 -1.34 -22.13 18.19
CA LEU A 338 -0.72 -22.38 19.49
C LEU A 338 -1.78 -22.33 20.62
N PRO A 339 -1.73 -23.24 21.61
CA PRO A 339 -2.58 -23.18 22.80
C PRO A 339 -2.10 -22.09 23.78
N GLY A 340 -2.97 -21.68 24.72
CA GLY A 340 -2.58 -20.75 25.79
C GLY A 340 -2.42 -19.28 25.38
N GLY A 341 -3.04 -18.88 24.25
CA GLY A 341 -2.96 -17.53 23.71
C GLY A 341 -3.78 -16.46 24.48
N PRO A 342 -3.91 -15.24 23.91
CA PRO A 342 -3.56 -14.88 22.54
C PRO A 342 -2.05 -14.79 22.31
N TRP A 343 -1.58 -15.29 21.16
CA TRP A 343 -0.20 -15.18 20.71
C TRP A 343 -0.10 -14.19 19.55
N TYR A 344 1.00 -13.46 19.50
CA TYR A 344 1.33 -12.55 18.41
C TYR A 344 2.75 -12.82 17.93
N VAL A 345 2.97 -12.77 16.61
CA VAL A 345 4.31 -12.78 16.03
C VAL A 345 5.00 -11.47 16.39
N VAL A 346 6.18 -11.54 16.99
CA VAL A 346 6.88 -10.34 17.47
C VAL A 346 8.18 -10.04 16.73
N GLU A 347 8.84 -11.10 16.26
CA GLU A 347 10.14 -11.03 15.57
C GLU A 347 10.33 -12.26 14.67
N LYS A 348 11.14 -12.13 13.60
CA LYS A 348 11.48 -13.22 12.68
C LYS A 348 12.99 -13.28 12.49
N ASP A 349 13.59 -14.41 12.87
CA ASP A 349 14.99 -14.69 12.54
C ASP A 349 15.07 -15.50 11.24
N ILE A 350 15.31 -14.77 10.15
CA ILE A 350 15.40 -15.32 8.79
C ILE A 350 16.58 -16.29 8.65
N LYS A 351 17.73 -15.94 9.26
CA LYS A 351 18.97 -16.73 9.15
C LYS A 351 18.79 -18.10 9.79
N ASN A 352 18.18 -18.12 10.98
CA ASN A 352 17.99 -19.33 11.76
C ASN A 352 16.64 -20.03 11.50
N ASN A 353 15.77 -19.45 10.67
CA ASN A 353 14.42 -19.92 10.39
C ASN A 353 13.59 -20.12 11.68
N VAL A 354 13.47 -19.05 12.46
CA VAL A 354 12.72 -19.01 13.73
C VAL A 354 11.71 -17.88 13.70
N VAL A 355 10.50 -18.18 14.20
CA VAL A 355 9.46 -17.19 14.46
C VAL A 355 9.33 -17.02 15.97
N PHE A 356 9.51 -15.80 16.47
CA PHE A 356 9.28 -15.49 17.88
C PHE A 356 7.85 -15.00 18.08
N VAL A 357 7.23 -15.46 19.15
CA VAL A 357 5.87 -15.05 19.55
C VAL A 357 5.81 -14.61 20.99
N SER A 358 4.80 -13.81 21.33
CA SER A 358 4.56 -13.35 22.70
C SER A 358 3.06 -13.30 23.01
N ARG A 359 2.72 -13.52 24.29
CA ARG A 359 1.40 -13.22 24.88
C ARG A 359 1.31 -11.78 25.40
N ASN A 360 2.46 -11.20 25.73
CA ASN A 360 2.62 -9.86 26.29
C ASN A 360 2.96 -8.85 25.20
N TYR A 361 2.28 -8.92 24.07
CA TYR A 361 2.58 -8.12 22.88
C TYR A 361 2.32 -6.62 23.08
N PHE A 362 1.30 -6.27 23.88
CA PHE A 362 0.90 -4.88 24.15
C PHE A 362 1.45 -4.34 25.48
N SER A 363 2.47 -4.97 26.06
CA SER A 363 3.02 -4.51 27.33
C SER A 363 3.74 -3.17 27.18
N PHE A 364 3.71 -2.34 28.23
CA PHE A 364 4.19 -0.95 28.21
C PHE A 364 5.70 -0.84 27.93
N ASP A 365 6.48 -1.86 28.29
CA ASP A 365 7.91 -1.97 28.03
C ASP A 365 8.24 -2.23 26.54
N LYS A 366 7.22 -2.41 25.68
CA LYS A 366 7.38 -2.82 24.28
C LYS A 366 6.75 -1.83 23.32
N ARG A 367 6.86 -0.55 23.64
CA ARG A 367 6.33 0.57 22.84
C ARG A 367 7.01 0.64 21.49
N ARG A 368 6.20 0.79 20.44
CA ARG A 368 6.66 0.91 19.05
C ARG A 368 6.11 2.20 18.46
N ARG A 369 6.92 3.25 18.59
CA ARG A 369 6.58 4.60 18.11
C ARG A 369 7.59 5.15 17.12
N ILE A 370 8.74 4.50 16.98
CA ILE A 370 9.83 4.98 16.13
C ILE A 370 10.16 3.91 15.11
N PHE A 371 10.25 4.29 13.84
CA PHE A 371 10.64 3.40 12.75
C PHE A 371 11.27 4.20 11.61
N ARG A 372 12.11 3.54 10.81
CA ARG A 372 12.69 4.12 9.60
C ARG A 372 11.89 3.78 8.35
N VAL A 373 11.76 4.77 7.48
CA VAL A 373 11.28 4.60 6.11
C VAL A 373 12.37 4.98 5.12
N GLY A 374 12.44 4.23 4.03
CA GLY A 374 13.31 4.49 2.89
C GLY A 374 12.52 4.49 1.59
N SER A 375 13.24 4.68 0.48
CA SER A 375 12.64 4.84 -0.84
C SER A 375 11.47 5.84 -0.81
N ILE A 376 11.69 6.98 -0.16
CA ILE A 376 10.64 7.96 0.12
C ILE A 376 10.24 8.65 -1.18
N LYS A 377 8.93 8.81 -1.36
CA LYS A 377 8.38 9.48 -2.53
C LYS A 377 7.35 10.52 -2.13
N TRP A 378 7.67 11.77 -2.44
CA TRP A 378 6.79 12.92 -2.24
C TRP A 378 6.01 13.20 -3.53
N LEU A 379 4.68 13.33 -3.42
CA LEU A 379 3.81 13.60 -4.57
C LEU A 379 4.04 14.99 -5.16
N SER A 380 4.42 15.96 -4.33
CA SER A 380 4.87 17.30 -4.77
C SER A 380 6.26 17.28 -5.44
N GLY A 381 7.02 16.19 -5.29
CA GLY A 381 8.43 16.10 -5.69
C GLY A 381 9.42 16.65 -4.66
N LEU A 382 8.95 17.27 -3.58
CA LEU A 382 9.78 17.86 -2.52
C LEU A 382 9.25 17.45 -1.13
N PRO A 383 10.12 17.29 -0.13
CA PRO A 383 9.68 17.07 1.24
C PRO A 383 8.81 18.25 1.74
N PRO A 384 7.84 18.00 2.65
CA PRO A 384 6.99 19.06 3.16
C PRO A 384 7.78 20.03 4.05
N ASN A 385 7.39 21.31 4.01
CA ASN A 385 8.06 22.37 4.78
C ASN A 385 8.01 22.16 6.30
N GLN A 386 6.96 21.47 6.78
CA GLN A 386 6.77 21.19 8.20
C GLN A 386 6.73 19.67 8.43
N LEU A 387 7.78 19.15 9.06
CA LEU A 387 7.91 17.72 9.36
C LEU A 387 7.40 17.35 10.76
N CYS A 388 7.07 18.32 11.61
CA CYS A 388 6.80 18.08 13.04
C CYS A 388 5.30 17.85 13.38
N GLN A 389 4.38 18.09 12.43
CA GLN A 389 2.92 18.02 12.67
C GLN A 389 2.21 17.36 11.49
N LEU A 390 2.62 16.13 11.19
CA LEU A 390 2.04 15.34 10.12
C LEU A 390 1.11 14.27 10.70
N GLN A 391 0.33 13.67 9.81
CA GLN A 391 -0.43 12.46 10.10
C GLN A 391 0.10 11.34 9.21
N CYS A 392 0.06 10.10 9.69
CA CYS A 392 0.43 8.95 8.85
C CYS A 392 -0.51 7.76 9.00
N LYS A 393 -0.51 6.94 7.95
CA LYS A 393 -1.09 5.60 7.92
C LYS A 393 0.04 4.61 7.68
N VAL A 394 0.20 3.64 8.57
CA VAL A 394 1.17 2.53 8.44
C VAL A 394 0.54 1.25 7.88
N ARG A 395 -0.77 1.28 7.64
CA ARG A 395 -1.60 0.28 6.96
C ARG A 395 -2.89 0.93 6.49
N HIS A 396 -3.60 0.28 5.56
CA HIS A 396 -4.90 0.77 5.10
C HIS A 396 -5.94 0.76 6.24
N GLY A 397 -6.71 1.84 6.33
CA GLY A 397 -7.75 2.01 7.33
C GLY A 397 -8.20 3.48 7.45
N PRO A 398 -9.26 3.75 8.23
CA PRO A 398 -9.78 5.11 8.44
C PRO A 398 -8.98 5.92 9.46
N GLY A 399 -8.24 5.25 10.36
CA GLY A 399 -7.47 5.87 11.42
C GLY A 399 -6.15 6.48 10.93
N PHE A 400 -5.66 7.47 11.66
CA PHE A 400 -4.36 8.11 11.45
C PHE A 400 -3.60 8.18 12.76
N TYR A 401 -2.28 8.14 12.66
CA TYR A 401 -1.39 8.49 13.76
C TYR A 401 -0.87 9.90 13.54
N ASN A 402 -0.85 10.74 14.58
CA ASN A 402 -0.05 11.96 14.51
C ASN A 402 1.42 11.55 14.54
N CYS A 403 2.25 12.20 13.72
CA CYS A 403 3.66 11.88 13.62
C CYS A 403 4.54 13.08 13.31
N SER A 404 5.83 12.93 13.62
CA SER A 404 6.90 13.79 13.13
C SER A 404 7.94 12.99 12.34
N LEU A 405 8.64 13.65 11.43
CA LEU A 405 9.68 13.06 10.61
C LEU A 405 11.02 13.76 10.84
N GLU A 406 12.08 12.98 10.97
CA GLU A 406 13.47 13.46 10.96
C GLU A 406 14.18 12.86 9.74
N MET A 407 14.68 13.70 8.84
CA MET A 407 15.34 13.23 7.61
C MET A 407 16.81 12.89 7.90
N GLU A 408 17.19 11.65 7.62
CA GLU A 408 18.57 11.16 7.59
C GLU A 408 19.01 11.14 6.12
N LEU A 409 19.75 12.17 5.68
CA LEU A 409 20.29 12.22 4.31
C LEU A 409 21.31 11.10 4.11
N GLY A 410 21.17 10.35 3.02
CA GLY A 410 22.12 9.31 2.66
C GLY A 410 23.54 9.88 2.50
N GLN A 411 24.50 9.36 3.26
CA GLN A 411 25.92 9.67 3.02
C GLN A 411 26.36 9.03 1.69
N ASP A 412 27.27 9.69 0.97
CA ASP A 412 27.88 9.20 -0.28
C ASP A 412 26.90 8.78 -1.39
N GLY A 413 25.76 9.47 -1.51
CA GLY A 413 24.76 9.20 -2.55
C GLY A 413 23.81 8.03 -2.25
N GLY A 414 23.72 7.60 -0.98
CA GLY A 414 22.68 6.70 -0.53
C GLY A 414 21.27 7.29 -0.62
N GLU A 415 20.23 6.45 -0.60
CA GLU A 415 18.83 6.91 -0.57
C GLU A 415 18.53 7.68 0.73
N ASP A 416 17.69 8.71 0.62
CA ASP A 416 17.18 9.43 1.78
C ASP A 416 16.34 8.51 2.67
N ILE A 417 16.62 8.55 3.97
CA ILE A 417 15.90 7.83 5.01
C ILE A 417 15.16 8.86 5.87
N ALA A 418 14.01 8.48 6.42
CA ALA A 418 13.34 9.28 7.43
C ALA A 418 13.01 8.44 8.65
N VAL A 419 13.32 8.97 9.83
CA VAL A 419 12.88 8.44 11.11
C VAL A 419 11.50 9.02 11.40
N VAL A 420 10.52 8.16 11.59
CA VAL A 420 9.14 8.54 11.89
C VAL A 420 8.87 8.33 13.37
N HIS A 421 8.39 9.36 14.05
CA HIS A 421 7.95 9.30 15.45
C HIS A 421 6.43 9.40 15.52
N LEU A 422 5.78 8.39 16.07
CA LEU A 422 4.34 8.34 16.30
C LEU A 422 3.99 8.93 17.69
N SER A 423 2.86 9.63 17.77
CA SER A 423 2.32 10.11 19.04
C SER A 423 1.80 8.98 19.94
N GLU A 424 1.46 7.84 19.34
CA GLU A 424 0.88 6.66 19.99
C GLU A 424 1.62 5.39 19.57
N ASP A 425 1.41 4.31 20.33
CA ASP A 425 2.03 3.01 20.05
C ASP A 425 1.31 2.30 18.91
N ASP A 426 2.06 1.79 17.92
CA ASP A 426 1.56 0.84 16.94
C ASP A 426 2.47 -0.39 16.89
N GLN A 427 1.89 -1.54 17.19
CA GLN A 427 2.64 -2.78 17.25
C GLN A 427 2.86 -3.45 15.88
N GLY A 428 1.97 -3.23 14.91
CA GLY A 428 1.97 -3.88 13.60
C GLY A 428 2.83 -3.19 12.54
N LEU A 429 3.86 -2.46 12.96
CA LEU A 429 4.80 -1.84 12.04
C LEU A 429 5.65 -2.95 11.40
N ALA A 430 5.36 -3.25 10.14
CA ALA A 430 5.96 -4.37 9.43
C ALA A 430 6.83 -3.88 8.27
N ALA A 431 8.06 -4.38 8.21
CA ALA A 431 8.99 -4.20 7.12
C ALA A 431 8.37 -4.51 5.76
N GLY A 432 8.65 -3.69 4.75
CA GLY A 432 8.09 -3.81 3.40
C GLY A 432 6.67 -3.24 3.24
N GLN A 433 5.95 -2.93 4.33
CA GLN A 433 4.73 -2.13 4.25
C GLN A 433 5.08 -0.65 3.98
N PHE A 434 4.07 0.14 3.64
CA PHE A 434 4.23 1.56 3.37
C PHE A 434 3.74 2.39 4.56
N ALA A 435 4.47 3.46 4.87
CA ALA A 435 3.96 4.56 5.67
C ALA A 435 3.59 5.72 4.75
N ALA A 436 2.29 6.05 4.69
CA ALA A 436 1.77 7.16 3.91
C ALA A 436 1.55 8.38 4.80
N PHE A 437 2.03 9.54 4.35
CA PHE A 437 2.03 10.80 5.11
C PHE A 437 0.98 11.77 4.59
N TYR A 438 0.37 12.51 5.52
CA TYR A 438 -0.78 13.36 5.28
C TYR A 438 -0.65 14.68 6.05
N GLN A 439 -1.24 15.72 5.48
CA GLN A 439 -1.49 16.99 6.14
C GLN A 439 -2.95 17.37 5.91
N GLY A 440 -3.76 17.27 6.96
CA GLY A 440 -5.21 17.43 6.85
C GLY A 440 -5.81 16.41 5.88
N ARG A 441 -6.38 16.88 4.78
CA ARG A 441 -6.97 16.01 3.74
C ARG A 441 -6.00 15.61 2.63
N THR A 442 -4.81 16.19 2.61
CA THR A 442 -3.84 15.99 1.52
C THR A 442 -2.90 14.85 1.84
N CYS A 443 -2.77 13.90 0.90
CA CYS A 443 -1.70 12.92 0.90
C CYS A 443 -0.42 13.58 0.37
N LEU A 444 0.65 13.55 1.15
CA LEU A 444 1.93 14.14 0.80
C LEU A 444 2.82 13.15 0.04
N GLY A 445 2.70 11.87 0.33
CA GLY A 445 3.61 10.85 -0.20
C GLY A 445 3.68 9.62 0.70
N SER A 446 4.67 8.77 0.45
CA SER A 446 4.94 7.59 1.29
C SER A 446 6.37 7.09 1.16
N GLY A 447 6.80 6.32 2.15
CA GLY A 447 8.04 5.54 2.12
C GLY A 447 7.79 4.08 2.49
N ILE A 448 8.72 3.23 2.13
CA ILE A 448 8.72 1.80 2.50
C ILE A 448 9.34 1.70 3.90
N ILE A 449 8.62 1.05 4.81
CA ILE A 449 9.13 0.74 6.14
C ILE A 449 10.30 -0.26 5.97
N LEU A 450 11.50 0.12 6.38
CA LEU A 450 12.73 -0.65 6.15
C LEU A 450 12.85 -1.81 7.14
N GLU A 451 13.67 -1.64 8.17
CA GLU A 451 13.72 -2.43 9.39
C GLU A 451 14.74 -1.71 10.28
N SER A 452 14.26 -1.08 11.35
CA SER A 452 15.03 -0.68 12.54
C SER A 452 14.03 -0.08 13.53
N TRP A 453 13.54 -0.93 14.44
CA TRP A 453 12.69 -0.55 15.57
C TRP A 453 13.56 -0.45 16.78
N ASP A 454 13.89 0.80 17.16
CA ASP A 454 14.97 1.16 18.07
C ASP A 454 16.24 0.31 17.82
N ASP A 455 17.36 0.54 18.50
CA ASP A 455 18.53 -0.29 18.25
C ASP A 455 18.39 -1.70 18.90
N GLN A 456 17.19 -2.11 19.34
CA GLN A 456 16.97 -3.28 20.18
C GLN A 456 15.84 -4.24 19.74
N GLY A 457 14.90 -3.83 18.89
CA GLY A 457 13.81 -4.70 18.41
C GLY A 457 12.87 -5.16 19.52
N PHE A 458 11.99 -6.14 19.26
CA PHE A 458 11.24 -6.74 20.37
C PHE A 458 12.23 -7.45 21.29
N PRO A 459 12.16 -7.26 22.63
CA PRO A 459 13.10 -7.92 23.53
C PRO A 459 12.92 -9.44 23.47
N VAL A 460 13.91 -10.12 22.90
CA VAL A 460 14.01 -11.59 22.86
C VAL A 460 15.06 -12.01 23.88
N CYS A 461 14.72 -12.92 24.78
CA CYS A 461 15.65 -13.34 25.83
C CYS A 461 16.86 -14.11 25.27
N ALA A 462 18.00 -14.04 25.96
CA ALA A 462 19.24 -14.68 25.52
C ALA A 462 19.06 -16.19 25.25
N LYS A 463 18.31 -16.89 26.11
CA LYS A 463 17.97 -18.31 25.93
C LYS A 463 17.25 -18.58 24.60
N ALA A 464 16.28 -17.74 24.22
CA ALA A 464 15.55 -17.89 22.96
C ALA A 464 16.48 -17.67 21.75
N LEU A 465 17.39 -16.70 21.83
CA LEU A 465 18.39 -16.43 20.79
C LEU A 465 19.43 -17.56 20.67
N GLU A 466 19.87 -18.13 21.79
CA GLU A 466 20.77 -19.29 21.81
C GLU A 466 20.11 -20.51 21.17
N ILE A 467 18.84 -20.79 21.53
CA ILE A 467 18.06 -21.86 20.90
C ILE A 467 17.89 -21.62 19.40
N ALA A 468 17.63 -20.38 18.99
CA ALA A 468 17.51 -20.05 17.57
C ALA A 468 18.80 -20.39 16.80
N ARG A 469 19.97 -20.10 17.38
CA ARG A 469 21.29 -20.36 16.78
C ARG A 469 21.71 -21.83 16.79
N MET A 470 20.98 -22.72 17.47
CA MET A 470 21.29 -24.16 17.43
C MET A 470 21.19 -24.69 16.01
N GLU A 471 22.24 -25.39 15.56
CA GLU A 471 22.27 -26.05 14.24
C GLU A 471 21.28 -27.21 14.20
N ASP A 472 21.26 -28.04 15.25
CA ASP A 472 20.37 -29.19 15.37
C ASP A 472 19.19 -28.91 16.29
N LYS A 473 18.08 -28.44 15.68
CA LYS A 473 16.82 -28.14 16.36
C LYS A 473 15.99 -29.39 16.68
N SER A 474 16.39 -30.59 16.25
CA SER A 474 15.68 -31.83 16.60
C SER A 474 15.76 -32.16 18.10
N LYS A 475 16.77 -31.62 18.78
CA LYS A 475 17.04 -31.82 20.21
C LYS A 475 16.11 -31.05 21.15
N LEU A 476 15.24 -30.17 20.64
CA LEU A 476 14.33 -29.36 21.45
C LEU A 476 13.21 -30.18 22.13
N GLY A 477 13.09 -31.46 21.80
CA GLY A 477 12.12 -32.35 22.43
C GLY A 477 10.68 -32.03 22.03
N LYS A 478 9.74 -32.21 22.96
CA LYS A 478 8.31 -31.98 22.71
C LYS A 478 7.94 -30.51 22.96
N PRO A 479 7.08 -29.90 22.13
CA PRO A 479 6.57 -28.56 22.37
C PRO A 479 5.93 -28.44 23.75
N ILE A 480 6.21 -27.33 24.43
CA ILE A 480 5.64 -27.03 25.74
C ILE A 480 4.14 -26.77 25.56
N LYS A 481 3.33 -27.58 26.24
CA LYS A 481 1.87 -27.41 26.28
C LYS A 481 1.50 -26.48 27.43
N ILE A 482 1.22 -25.23 27.12
CA ILE A 482 0.72 -24.26 28.09
C ILE A 482 -0.73 -24.61 28.41
N LYS A 483 -0.97 -25.13 29.62
CA LYS A 483 -2.34 -25.36 30.14
C LYS A 483 -2.92 -24.00 30.56
N VAL A 484 -4.04 -23.61 29.96
CA VAL A 484 -4.84 -22.49 30.47
C VAL A 484 -5.41 -22.92 31.81
N LYS A 485 -5.03 -22.27 32.91
CA LYS A 485 -5.75 -22.44 34.17
C LYS A 485 -7.18 -21.91 33.94
N PRO A 486 -8.24 -22.69 34.19
CA PRO A 486 -9.58 -22.12 34.20
C PRO A 486 -9.59 -21.00 35.25
N GLU A 487 -10.13 -19.85 34.88
CA GLU A 487 -10.36 -18.75 35.81
C GLU A 487 -11.19 -19.30 36.98
N THR A 488 -10.61 -19.30 38.19
CA THR A 488 -11.35 -19.61 39.41
C THR A 488 -12.45 -18.56 39.52
N PRO A 489 -13.75 -18.92 39.53
CA PRO A 489 -14.79 -17.95 39.82
C PRO A 489 -14.51 -17.41 41.22
N LEU A 490 -14.50 -16.08 41.36
CA LEU A 490 -14.59 -15.46 42.68
C LEU A 490 -15.86 -16.00 43.33
N VAL A 491 -15.69 -16.82 44.36
CA VAL A 491 -16.78 -17.27 45.22
C VAL A 491 -17.22 -16.04 46.02
N GLU A 492 -18.27 -15.38 45.56
CA GLU A 492 -19.07 -14.54 46.43
C GLU A 492 -19.71 -15.45 47.48
N SER A 493 -19.38 -15.19 48.74
CA SER A 493 -19.98 -15.82 49.91
C SER A 493 -21.46 -15.45 49.97
N ASN A 494 -22.33 -16.36 49.57
CA ASN A 494 -23.75 -16.32 49.88
C ASN A 494 -23.96 -16.66 51.35
N GLU A 495 -24.12 -15.64 52.20
CA GLU A 495 -24.89 -15.79 53.43
C GLU A 495 -26.38 -15.58 53.10
N THR A 496 -27.14 -16.66 53.24
CA THR A 496 -28.59 -16.68 53.23
C THR A 496 -29.17 -16.08 54.51
N ASN A 497 -30.15 -15.18 54.39
CA ASN A 497 -31.26 -15.07 55.34
C ASN A 497 -32.48 -14.37 54.73
N GLY A 498 -33.59 -15.12 54.62
CA GLY A 498 -34.96 -14.65 54.91
C GLY A 498 -35.76 -13.93 53.80
N PRO A 499 -36.96 -14.43 53.43
CA PRO A 499 -37.84 -13.78 52.46
C PRO A 499 -38.90 -12.91 53.16
N GLU A 500 -39.18 -11.71 52.65
CA GLU A 500 -40.41 -11.00 53.02
C GLU A 500 -40.91 -10.03 51.93
N LEU A 501 -42.16 -9.67 52.09
CA LEU A 501 -43.20 -9.45 51.09
C LEU A 501 -43.35 -7.97 50.67
N CYS A 502 -44.07 -7.77 49.55
CA CYS A 502 -44.96 -6.64 49.21
C CYS A 502 -44.47 -5.35 48.51
N ARG A 503 -45.09 -5.17 47.34
CA ARG A 503 -45.83 -3.99 46.80
C ARG A 503 -45.09 -2.66 46.55
N GLY A 504 -45.24 -2.20 45.30
CA GLY A 504 -44.63 -1.01 44.73
C GLY A 504 -45.09 0.34 45.30
N LEU A 505 -44.43 1.40 44.81
CA LEU A 505 -45.01 2.71 44.53
C LEU A 505 -44.03 3.54 43.69
N GLN A 506 -44.62 4.43 42.89
CA GLN A 506 -43.99 5.30 41.91
C GLN A 506 -43.32 6.54 42.54
N ASN A 507 -42.53 7.21 41.69
CA ASN A 507 -42.26 8.66 41.60
C ASN A 507 -41.07 9.31 42.34
N SER A 508 -40.10 9.70 41.50
CA SER A 508 -39.66 11.09 41.23
C SER A 508 -38.63 11.81 42.13
N HIS A 509 -37.79 12.58 41.40
CA HIS A 509 -37.01 13.77 41.75
C HIS A 509 -35.51 13.67 42.10
N VAL A 510 -34.70 13.98 41.07
CA VAL A 510 -33.64 15.01 40.94
C VAL A 510 -32.78 15.44 42.16
N VAL A 511 -31.48 15.58 41.87
CA VAL A 511 -30.47 16.57 42.33
C VAL A 511 -29.29 15.97 43.10
N ALA A 512 -28.09 16.04 42.51
CA ALA A 512 -26.94 16.80 43.04
C ALA A 512 -25.59 16.22 42.58
N ALA A 513 -24.81 17.08 41.94
CA ALA A 513 -23.41 16.90 41.62
C ALA A 513 -22.51 16.77 42.86
N LYS A 514 -21.35 16.10 42.71
CA LYS A 514 -20.20 16.33 43.59
C LYS A 514 -18.87 16.19 42.84
N GLN A 515 -18.36 17.34 42.39
CA GLN A 515 -16.94 17.55 42.12
C GLN A 515 -16.13 17.35 43.42
N ARG A 516 -14.97 16.70 43.33
CA ARG A 516 -13.94 16.72 44.38
C ARG A 516 -12.68 17.41 43.87
N LYS A 517 -12.41 18.56 44.49
CA LYS A 517 -11.17 19.34 44.45
C LYS A 517 -9.97 18.47 44.88
N ARG A 518 -8.82 18.63 44.22
CA ARG A 518 -7.51 18.33 44.79
C ARG A 518 -6.73 19.64 44.91
N ALA A 519 -6.32 19.93 46.15
CA ALA A 519 -5.50 21.06 46.52
C ALA A 519 -4.01 20.74 46.37
N SER A 520 -3.25 21.80 46.13
CA SER A 520 -1.80 21.90 46.01
C SER A 520 -1.05 21.55 47.30
N LYS A 521 0.16 21.01 47.13
CA LYS A 521 1.25 21.12 48.09
C LYS A 521 2.60 20.98 47.35
N GLU A 522 3.32 22.10 47.24
CA GLU A 522 4.80 22.13 47.19
C GLU A 522 5.31 21.52 48.52
N GLU A 523 6.45 20.83 48.63
CA GLU A 523 7.81 21.32 48.37
C GLU A 523 8.85 20.19 48.59
N SER A 524 10.11 20.47 48.22
CA SER A 524 11.40 19.87 48.62
C SER A 524 12.14 18.93 47.63
N ILE A 525 13.12 19.56 46.98
CA ILE A 525 14.24 19.00 46.24
C ILE A 525 15.25 18.41 47.24
N SER A 526 15.72 17.18 47.03
CA SER A 526 16.92 16.65 47.72
C SER A 526 17.89 15.91 46.79
N LYS A 527 19.00 16.62 46.52
CA LYS A 527 20.41 16.21 46.38
C LYS A 527 20.74 14.84 45.76
N PHE A 528 21.32 14.88 44.55
CA PHE A 528 22.15 13.83 43.96
C PHE A 528 23.50 13.69 44.71
N PRO A 529 24.07 12.48 44.85
CA PRO A 529 25.41 12.31 45.40
C PRO A 529 26.50 12.62 44.35
N ALA A 530 27.46 13.46 44.74
CA ALA A 530 28.48 14.10 43.90
C ALA A 530 29.57 13.18 43.28
N ASN A 531 29.46 11.85 43.38
CA ASN A 531 30.52 10.92 42.97
C ASN A 531 30.14 9.97 41.81
N TRP A 532 29.09 10.30 41.05
CA TRP A 532 28.65 9.47 39.93
C TRP A 532 29.53 9.64 38.68
N LEU A 533 29.99 10.87 38.39
CA LEU A 533 30.87 11.18 37.25
C LEU A 533 32.28 10.59 37.40
N GLN A 534 32.80 10.50 38.63
CA GLN A 534 34.12 9.89 38.89
C GLN A 534 34.12 8.37 38.65
N LYS A 535 33.02 7.68 39.00
CA LYS A 535 32.86 6.23 38.75
C LYS A 535 32.72 5.87 37.27
N ILE A 536 32.23 6.78 36.45
CA ILE A 536 32.11 6.58 34.99
C ILE A 536 33.50 6.75 34.33
N LEU A 537 34.28 7.74 34.76
CA LEU A 537 35.63 7.96 34.24
C LEU A 537 36.62 6.84 34.59
N GLU A 538 36.52 6.24 35.79
CA GLU A 538 37.35 5.07 36.16
C GLU A 538 37.01 3.81 35.37
N LYS A 539 35.74 3.60 34.99
CA LYS A 539 35.35 2.46 34.15
C LYS A 539 35.77 2.60 32.70
N TRP A 540 35.82 3.82 32.16
CA TRP A 540 36.27 4.08 30.78
C TRP A 540 37.78 3.89 30.61
N ARG A 541 38.59 4.13 31.64
CA ARG A 541 40.06 3.89 31.62
C ARG A 541 40.49 2.43 31.76
N GLN A 542 39.57 1.51 32.05
CA GLN A 542 39.86 0.07 32.07
C GLN A 542 39.50 -0.64 30.76
N ILE A 543 38.81 0.04 29.84
CA ILE A 543 38.31 -0.56 28.59
C ILE A 543 39.10 -0.06 27.36
N PHE A 544 39.88 1.01 27.47
CA PHE A 544 40.75 1.54 26.42
C PHE A 544 42.18 1.73 26.91
#